data_AF-A0A8S3WUZ0-F1
#
_entry.id   AF-A0A8S3WUZ0-F1
#
_cell.length_a   1.000
_cell.length_b   1.000
_cell.length_c   1.000
_cell.angle_alpha   90.00
_cell.angle_beta   90.00
_cell.angle_gamma   90.00
#
_symmetry.space_group_name_H-M   'P 1'
#
loop_
_entity.id
_entity.type
_entity.pdbx_description
1 polymer ?
#
loop_
_entity_poly.entity_id
_entity_poly.type
_entity_poly.pdbx_seq_one_letter_code
_entity_poly.pdbx_strand_id
1 'polypeptide(L)'
;MSSRRSLTLHEIATVLEEDDDLSNQRQDFDIFLLPPDTANDYQTDEDSGEEDNVSINNLPGSLLRAPAELAASTSMEKPETEDQTPPEFQEPLKKRVMNYNWRKRDLQLRPIVWKPLYHTPIERSPIEWFSLLFSEEVFEMLTIETNRYLARKLLSADVKIEEMKCLVGILLVSGYCQVSRRRMYWENASDSRNSLIASALSRDRFTLIYSNIHVADNLNLDTSDKFAKVRPLLKVLTMRFLEHCPHKENHSVDEAMVPYFGHHGCKQFIRGKMIWLQHKQQ
;
A
#
# COMPACT_ATOMS: atom_id res chain seq x y z
N MET A 1 19.10 -15.52 -33.72
CA MET A 1 18.45 -15.54 -32.38
C MET A 1 18.42 -14.11 -31.87
N SER A 2 17.35 -13.37 -32.15
CA SER A 2 17.16 -12.04 -31.59
C SER A 2 16.38 -12.20 -30.28
N SER A 3 17.05 -12.05 -29.15
CA SER A 3 16.38 -12.00 -27.85
C SER A 3 15.47 -10.77 -27.86
N ARG A 4 14.15 -10.97 -27.87
CA ARG A 4 13.19 -9.86 -27.74
C ARG A 4 13.35 -9.29 -26.34
N ARG A 5 14.14 -8.23 -26.21
CA ARG A 5 14.24 -7.42 -25.00
C ARG A 5 12.84 -6.85 -24.70
N SER A 6 12.33 -7.11 -23.51
CA SER A 6 11.12 -6.44 -23.01
C SER A 6 11.38 -4.94 -22.93
N LEU A 7 10.45 -4.14 -23.43
CA LEU A 7 10.54 -2.68 -23.33
C LEU A 7 10.22 -2.25 -21.89
N THR A 8 10.88 -1.21 -21.44
CA THR A 8 10.57 -0.55 -20.17
C THR A 8 9.39 0.38 -20.33
N LEU A 9 8.71 0.73 -19.23
CA LEU A 9 7.62 1.70 -19.26
C LEU A 9 8.03 3.03 -19.91
N HIS A 10 9.23 3.51 -19.59
CA HIS A 10 9.75 4.76 -20.16
C HIS A 10 9.89 4.65 -21.68
N GLU A 11 10.45 3.55 -22.19
CA GLU A 11 10.59 3.33 -23.63
C GLU A 11 9.22 3.27 -24.33
N ILE A 12 8.21 2.63 -23.73
CA ILE A 12 6.85 2.60 -24.29
C ILE A 12 6.20 3.98 -24.27
N ALA A 13 6.33 4.72 -23.16
CA ALA A 13 5.78 6.07 -23.03
C ALA A 13 6.41 7.03 -24.05
N THR A 14 7.74 7.02 -24.20
CA THR A 14 8.43 7.84 -25.21
C THR A 14 7.97 7.52 -26.62
N VAL A 15 7.81 6.24 -26.97
CA VAL A 15 7.32 5.85 -28.31
C VAL A 15 5.89 6.35 -28.56
N LEU A 16 5.00 6.26 -27.56
CA LEU A 16 3.62 6.76 -27.69
C LEU A 16 3.55 8.29 -27.74
N GLU A 17 4.52 9.01 -27.18
CA GLU A 17 4.62 10.47 -27.24
C GLU A 17 5.28 10.98 -28.53
N GLU A 18 6.20 10.23 -29.12
CA GLU A 18 6.96 10.63 -30.31
C GLU A 18 6.30 10.22 -31.65
N ASP A 19 5.49 9.15 -31.69
CA ASP A 19 4.79 8.71 -32.91
C ASP A 19 3.41 9.38 -33.08
N ASP A 20 3.36 10.49 -33.82
CA ASP A 20 2.13 11.21 -34.20
C ASP A 20 1.12 10.34 -34.98
N ASP A 21 1.54 9.26 -35.64
CA ASP A 21 0.65 8.35 -36.37
C ASP A 21 -0.10 7.37 -35.45
N LEU A 22 0.46 7.03 -34.28
CA LEU A 22 -0.20 6.17 -33.28
C LEU A 22 -1.16 6.96 -32.38
N SER A 23 -0.89 8.24 -32.13
CA SER A 23 -1.80 9.13 -31.39
C SER A 23 -3.07 9.50 -32.19
N ASN A 24 -2.98 9.49 -33.52
CA ASN A 24 -4.09 9.78 -34.42
C ASN A 24 -5.00 8.56 -34.72
N GLN A 25 -4.50 7.34 -34.53
CA GLN A 25 -5.34 6.15 -34.49
C GLN A 25 -6.00 6.10 -33.11
N ARG A 26 -7.32 6.30 -33.02
CA ARG A 26 -8.10 6.11 -31.78
C ARG A 26 -8.15 4.62 -31.37
N GLN A 27 -7.00 4.01 -31.15
CA GLN A 27 -6.88 2.72 -30.48
C GLN A 27 -6.51 3.01 -29.03
N ASP A 28 -7.35 2.57 -28.11
CA ASP A 28 -7.02 2.57 -26.70
C ASP A 28 -5.94 1.49 -26.49
N PHE A 29 -4.74 1.91 -26.09
CA PHE A 29 -3.67 0.99 -25.74
C PHE A 29 -3.67 0.75 -24.23
N ASP A 30 -3.72 -0.51 -23.83
CA ASP A 30 -3.52 -0.90 -22.44
C ASP A 30 -2.03 -1.13 -22.19
N ILE A 31 -1.46 -0.41 -21.22
CA ILE A 31 -0.08 -0.62 -20.77
C ILE A 31 -0.11 -1.46 -19.49
N PHE A 32 0.54 -2.62 -19.53
CA PHE A 32 0.70 -3.51 -18.39
C PHE A 32 2.08 -3.33 -17.77
N LEU A 33 2.12 -2.92 -16.51
CA LEU A 33 3.36 -2.81 -15.74
C LEU A 33 3.62 -4.09 -14.98
N LEU A 34 4.77 -4.72 -15.23
CA LEU A 34 5.26 -5.79 -14.39
C LEU A 34 5.92 -5.20 -13.14
N PRO A 35 5.92 -5.93 -12.01
CA PRO A 35 6.70 -5.53 -10.84
C PRO A 35 8.17 -5.37 -11.25
N PRO A 36 8.84 -4.25 -10.90
CA PRO A 36 10.27 -4.11 -11.14
C PRO A 36 11.08 -5.25 -10.48
N ASP A 37 12.26 -5.57 -11.02
CA ASP A 37 13.07 -6.69 -10.51
C ASP A 37 13.46 -6.55 -9.03
N THR A 38 13.54 -5.32 -8.53
CA THR A 38 13.90 -5.01 -7.13
C THR A 38 12.74 -5.17 -6.13
N ALA A 39 11.61 -5.79 -6.50
CA ALA A 39 10.32 -5.75 -5.72
C ALA A 39 10.40 -6.32 -4.33
N ASN A 40 11.39 -7.18 -4.12
CA ASN A 40 11.62 -7.88 -2.87
C ASN A 40 13.03 -7.59 -2.33
N ASP A 41 13.69 -6.52 -2.80
CA ASP A 41 15.00 -6.14 -2.29
C ASP A 41 14.90 -5.55 -0.86
N TYR A 42 16.00 -5.48 -0.14
CA TYR A 42 16.04 -5.06 1.25
C TYR A 42 15.83 -3.54 1.42
N GLN A 43 16.22 -2.74 0.42
CA GLN A 43 16.14 -1.27 0.42
C GLN A 43 14.98 -0.72 -0.43
N THR A 44 13.75 -1.18 -0.19
CA THR A 44 12.55 -0.63 -0.86
C THR A 44 12.10 0.75 -0.36
N ASP A 45 12.64 1.19 0.78
CA ASP A 45 12.26 2.42 1.50
C ASP A 45 12.97 3.70 0.97
N GLU A 46 13.86 3.57 0.00
CA GLU A 46 14.53 4.71 -0.64
C GLU A 46 13.87 5.16 -1.96
N ASP A 47 12.81 4.47 -2.41
CA ASP A 47 12.15 4.78 -3.68
C ASP A 47 11.36 6.10 -3.60
N SER A 48 12.05 7.18 -3.98
CA SER A 48 11.65 8.58 -3.81
C SER A 48 10.68 9.05 -4.89
N GLY A 49 9.44 8.57 -4.85
CA GLY A 49 8.32 9.18 -5.58
C GLY A 49 7.68 10.33 -4.77
N GLU A 50 7.27 11.41 -5.44
CA GLU A 50 6.55 12.51 -4.77
C GLU A 50 5.12 12.05 -4.41
N GLU A 51 4.91 11.63 -3.15
CA GLU A 51 3.62 11.07 -2.69
C GLU A 51 2.45 12.06 -2.74
N ASP A 52 2.74 13.36 -2.75
CA ASP A 52 1.72 14.41 -2.68
C ASP A 52 0.96 14.61 -4.01
N ASN A 53 1.51 14.15 -5.13
CA ASN A 53 0.89 14.32 -6.45
C ASN A 53 1.21 13.14 -7.38
N VAL A 54 0.74 11.95 -6.99
CA VAL A 54 0.95 10.73 -7.76
C VAL A 54 0.05 10.70 -8.99
N SER A 55 0.56 11.27 -10.08
CA SER A 55 0.02 11.19 -11.43
C SER A 55 0.83 10.19 -12.27
N ILE A 56 0.28 9.72 -13.39
CA ILE A 56 1.02 8.91 -14.37
C ILE A 56 2.31 9.61 -14.83
N ASN A 57 2.30 10.95 -14.79
CA ASN A 57 3.45 11.79 -15.15
C ASN A 57 4.55 11.84 -14.06
N ASN A 58 4.26 11.34 -12.85
CA ASN A 58 5.14 11.41 -11.67
C ASN A 58 5.44 10.01 -11.10
N LEU A 59 5.64 9.01 -11.97
CA LEU A 59 6.00 7.67 -11.53
C LEU A 59 7.46 7.63 -11.04
N PRO A 60 7.76 6.90 -9.96
CA PRO A 60 9.13 6.74 -9.49
C PRO A 60 10.00 6.05 -10.55
N GLY A 61 11.30 6.36 -10.53
CA GLY A 61 12.24 5.87 -11.55
C GLY A 61 12.33 4.35 -11.64
N SER A 62 12.06 3.65 -10.54
CA SER A 62 11.96 2.18 -10.50
C SER A 62 10.84 1.64 -11.40
N LEU A 63 9.67 2.29 -11.41
CA LEU A 63 8.53 1.94 -12.26
C LEU A 63 8.74 2.32 -13.71
N LEU A 64 9.41 3.46 -13.97
CA LEU A 64 9.79 3.85 -15.32
C LEU A 64 10.73 2.83 -15.98
N ARG A 65 11.59 2.20 -15.18
CA ARG A 65 12.50 1.13 -15.62
C ARG A 65 11.89 -0.27 -15.54
N ALA A 66 10.68 -0.40 -15.02
CA ALA A 66 10.02 -1.69 -14.94
C ALA A 66 9.70 -2.21 -16.34
N PRO A 67 9.82 -3.52 -16.59
CA PRO A 67 9.39 -4.10 -17.84
C PRO A 67 7.87 -3.90 -17.99
N ALA A 68 7.45 -3.52 -19.19
CA ALA A 68 6.06 -3.23 -19.51
C ALA A 68 5.65 -3.91 -20.82
N GLU A 69 4.37 -4.25 -20.92
CA GLU A 69 3.78 -4.86 -22.11
C GLU A 69 2.67 -3.95 -22.64
N LEU A 70 2.67 -3.71 -23.95
CA LEU A 70 1.64 -2.96 -24.65
C LEU A 70 0.64 -3.97 -25.25
N ALA A 71 -0.64 -3.89 -24.86
CA ALA A 71 -1.70 -4.61 -25.55
C ALA A 71 -2.61 -3.62 -26.27
N ALA A 72 -2.73 -3.76 -27.58
CA ALA A 72 -3.79 -3.08 -28.34
C ALA A 72 -5.14 -3.69 -27.94
N SER A 73 -6.13 -2.84 -27.66
CA SER A 73 -7.50 -3.27 -27.34
C SER A 73 -8.23 -3.82 -28.57
N THR A 74 -7.79 -4.96 -29.10
CA THR A 74 -8.59 -5.70 -30.07
C THR A 74 -9.68 -6.43 -29.30
N SER A 75 -10.92 -5.96 -29.43
CA SER A 75 -12.10 -6.72 -29.03
C SER A 75 -12.03 -8.14 -29.59
N MET A 76 -11.96 -9.11 -28.68
CA MET A 76 -12.12 -10.55 -28.89
C MET A 76 -11.64 -11.12 -30.23
N GLU A 77 -10.49 -11.78 -30.21
CA GLU A 77 -10.30 -13.12 -30.75
C GLU A 77 -8.95 -13.66 -30.26
N LYS A 78 -8.94 -14.91 -29.75
CA LYS A 78 -7.70 -15.59 -29.35
C LYS A 78 -6.88 -15.86 -30.62
N PRO A 79 -5.63 -15.39 -30.75
CA PRO A 79 -4.79 -15.89 -31.81
C PRO A 79 -4.30 -17.29 -31.41
N GLU A 80 -4.61 -18.26 -32.27
CA GLU A 80 -3.87 -19.51 -32.34
C GLU A 80 -2.44 -19.17 -32.79
N THR A 81 -1.44 -19.46 -31.95
CA THR A 81 -0.03 -19.36 -32.37
C THR A 81 0.63 -20.73 -32.33
N GLU A 82 1.17 -21.08 -33.49
CA GLU A 82 2.01 -22.23 -33.79
C GLU A 82 3.26 -22.31 -32.91
N ASP A 83 3.73 -23.56 -32.78
CA ASP A 83 4.93 -24.06 -32.12
C ASP A 83 6.14 -23.10 -32.16
N GLN A 84 6.49 -22.55 -30.99
CA GLN A 84 7.89 -22.27 -30.65
C GLN A 84 8.16 -22.74 -29.22
N THR A 85 9.19 -23.57 -29.08
CA THR A 85 9.64 -24.21 -27.84
C THR A 85 9.89 -23.19 -26.73
N PRO A 86 9.31 -23.38 -25.52
CA PRO A 86 9.53 -22.48 -24.39
C PRO A 86 10.98 -22.54 -23.88
N PRO A 87 11.54 -21.44 -23.36
CA PRO A 87 12.77 -21.48 -22.59
C PRO A 87 12.55 -22.32 -21.32
N GLU A 88 13.61 -23.04 -20.91
CA GLU A 88 13.62 -24.05 -19.86
C GLU A 88 13.11 -23.49 -18.52
N PHE A 89 11.81 -23.66 -18.29
CA PHE A 89 11.16 -23.40 -17.01
C PHE A 89 11.73 -24.40 -16.00
N GLN A 90 12.38 -23.91 -14.94
CA GLN A 90 12.59 -24.71 -13.74
C GLN A 90 11.23 -25.24 -13.29
N GLU A 91 11.10 -26.57 -13.19
CA GLU A 91 9.82 -27.21 -12.86
C GLU A 91 9.22 -26.55 -11.61
N PRO A 92 8.02 -25.97 -11.70
CA PRO A 92 7.36 -25.43 -10.53
C PRO A 92 7.19 -26.58 -9.53
N LEU A 93 7.68 -26.39 -8.31
CA LEU A 93 7.44 -27.28 -7.16
C LEU A 93 6.00 -27.80 -7.25
N LYS A 94 5.83 -29.11 -7.45
CA LYS A 94 4.53 -29.77 -7.64
C LYS A 94 3.55 -29.24 -6.60
N LYS A 95 2.71 -28.28 -6.99
CA LYS A 95 1.65 -27.77 -6.12
C LYS A 95 0.81 -28.97 -5.77
N ARG A 96 0.65 -29.26 -4.47
CA ARG A 96 -0.29 -30.30 -4.02
C ARG A 96 -1.64 -29.93 -4.63
N VAL A 97 -2.06 -30.68 -5.64
CA VAL A 97 -3.39 -30.53 -6.24
C VAL A 97 -4.34 -31.04 -5.17
N MET A 98 -4.90 -30.10 -4.41
CA MET A 98 -5.98 -30.42 -3.49
C MET A 98 -7.16 -30.83 -4.36
N ASN A 99 -7.46 -32.13 -4.38
CA ASN A 99 -8.66 -32.64 -5.03
C ASN A 99 -9.86 -32.25 -4.17
N TYR A 100 -10.52 -31.16 -4.54
CA TYR A 100 -11.77 -30.74 -3.91
C TYR A 100 -12.91 -31.60 -4.47
N ASN A 101 -13.48 -32.44 -3.62
CA ASN A 101 -14.74 -33.13 -3.93
C ASN A 101 -15.89 -32.17 -3.67
N TRP A 102 -16.24 -31.38 -4.68
CA TRP A 102 -17.42 -30.51 -4.65
C TRP A 102 -18.68 -31.36 -4.48
N ARG A 103 -19.42 -31.11 -3.40
CA ARG A 103 -20.70 -31.77 -3.14
C ARG A 103 -21.79 -30.73 -3.19
N LYS A 104 -22.77 -30.92 -4.08
CA LYS A 104 -23.99 -30.11 -4.12
C LYS A 104 -24.90 -30.56 -2.98
N ARG A 105 -24.79 -29.90 -1.83
CA ARG A 105 -25.62 -30.10 -0.66
C ARG A 105 -25.84 -28.76 0.02
N ASP A 106 -26.98 -28.61 0.69
CA ASP A 106 -27.23 -27.43 1.49
C ASP A 106 -26.26 -27.38 2.67
N LEU A 107 -25.83 -26.17 3.02
CA LEU A 107 -25.04 -25.94 4.22
C LEU A 107 -25.92 -26.31 5.42
N GLN A 108 -25.44 -27.22 6.26
CA GLN A 108 -26.14 -27.53 7.49
C GLN A 108 -25.99 -26.36 8.45
N LEU A 109 -27.03 -25.52 8.50
CA LEU A 109 -27.13 -24.44 9.47
C LEU A 109 -27.21 -25.07 10.87
N ARG A 110 -26.17 -24.89 11.67
CA ARG A 110 -26.28 -25.09 13.12
C ARG A 110 -26.77 -23.76 13.66
N PRO A 111 -28.02 -23.65 14.16
CA PRO A 111 -28.50 -22.40 14.73
C PRO A 111 -27.66 -22.08 15.96
N ILE A 112 -26.76 -21.10 15.82
CA ILE A 112 -26.04 -20.51 16.93
C ILE A 112 -26.98 -19.46 17.50
N VAL A 113 -27.40 -19.61 18.76
CA VAL A 113 -28.15 -18.57 19.46
C VAL A 113 -27.18 -17.42 19.74
N TRP A 114 -27.27 -16.35 18.96
CA TRP A 114 -26.47 -15.16 19.19
C TRP A 114 -26.88 -14.51 20.51
N LYS A 115 -25.95 -14.41 21.45
CA LYS A 115 -26.13 -13.60 22.65
C LYS A 115 -25.53 -12.24 22.37
N PRO A 116 -26.34 -11.18 22.26
CA PRO A 116 -25.80 -9.85 22.08
C PRO A 116 -24.91 -9.50 23.28
N LEU A 117 -23.63 -9.31 23.03
CA LEU A 117 -22.74 -8.57 23.91
C LEU A 117 -23.16 -7.10 23.81
N TYR A 118 -24.19 -6.72 24.56
CA TYR A 118 -24.45 -5.31 24.79
C TYR A 118 -23.31 -4.72 25.64
N HIS A 119 -23.35 -3.41 25.85
CA HIS A 119 -22.45 -2.62 26.68
C HIS A 119 -21.09 -2.27 26.06
N THR A 120 -21.09 -1.28 25.17
CA THR A 120 -20.14 -0.18 25.32
C THR A 120 -20.88 0.95 26.04
N PRO A 121 -20.56 1.27 27.30
CA PRO A 121 -21.05 2.49 27.94
C PRO A 121 -20.64 3.67 27.05
N ILE A 122 -21.61 4.49 26.67
CA ILE A 122 -21.48 5.56 25.66
C ILE A 122 -20.65 6.76 26.19
N GLU A 123 -20.11 6.67 27.40
CA GLU A 123 -19.44 7.76 28.12
C GLU A 123 -17.96 7.96 27.79
N ARG A 124 -17.51 7.58 26.59
CA ARG A 124 -16.14 7.85 26.15
C ARG A 124 -16.10 8.98 25.14
N SER A 125 -15.17 9.91 25.36
CA SER A 125 -14.78 10.93 24.40
C SER A 125 -14.15 10.31 23.14
N PRO A 126 -14.14 11.01 22.00
CA PRO A 126 -13.55 10.51 20.76
C PRO A 126 -12.08 10.08 20.90
N ILE A 127 -11.31 10.77 21.74
CA ILE A 127 -9.91 10.43 21.98
C ILE A 127 -9.78 9.13 22.78
N GLU A 128 -10.64 8.88 23.76
CA GLU A 128 -10.64 7.62 24.52
C GLU A 128 -11.00 6.44 23.62
N TRP A 129 -11.94 6.62 22.68
CA TRP A 129 -12.24 5.61 21.67
C TRP A 129 -11.03 5.32 20.76
N PHE A 130 -10.35 6.36 20.30
CA PHE A 130 -9.16 6.23 19.48
C PHE A 130 -8.04 5.50 20.24
N SER A 131 -7.83 5.83 21.51
CA SER A 131 -6.79 5.22 22.36
C SER A 131 -6.99 3.74 22.68
N LEU A 132 -8.19 3.19 22.48
CA LEU A 132 -8.40 1.73 22.55
C LEU A 132 -7.68 1.00 21.41
N LEU A 133 -7.60 1.63 20.23
CA LEU A 133 -6.96 1.07 19.03
C LEU A 133 -5.51 1.52 18.93
N PHE A 134 -5.26 2.83 18.98
CA PHE A 134 -3.94 3.44 19.00
C PHE A 134 -3.54 3.77 20.44
N SER A 135 -3.14 2.73 21.17
CA SER A 135 -2.69 2.83 22.56
C SER A 135 -1.29 3.43 22.68
N GLU A 136 -0.87 3.73 23.92
CA GLU A 136 0.50 4.17 24.20
C GLU A 136 1.53 3.17 23.67
N GLU A 137 1.27 1.87 23.79
CA GLU A 137 2.11 0.79 23.24
C GLU A 137 2.33 0.93 21.73
N VAL A 138 1.29 1.30 20.97
CA VAL A 138 1.42 1.52 19.52
C VAL A 138 2.32 2.72 19.25
N PHE A 139 2.14 3.82 19.99
CA PHE A 139 2.98 5.01 19.85
C PHE A 139 4.43 4.78 20.28
N GLU A 140 4.66 4.02 21.35
CA GLU A 140 6.00 3.60 21.79
C GLU A 140 6.70 2.78 20.71
N MET A 141 6.03 1.76 20.16
CA MET A 141 6.55 0.94 19.07
C MET A 141 6.95 1.81 17.88
N LEU A 142 6.06 2.68 17.39
CA LEU A 142 6.35 3.57 16.27
C LEU A 142 7.55 4.48 16.57
N THR A 143 7.63 5.01 17.78
CA THR A 143 8.70 5.93 18.19
C THR A 143 10.05 5.22 18.27
N ILE A 144 10.11 4.04 18.89
CA ILE A 144 11.32 3.23 19.04
C ILE A 144 11.88 2.82 17.68
N GLU A 145 11.02 2.29 16.81
CA GLU A 145 11.45 1.78 15.49
C GLU A 145 11.86 2.93 14.57
N THR A 146 11.14 4.05 14.60
CA THR A 146 11.52 5.27 13.86
C THR A 146 12.87 5.81 14.30
N ASN A 147 13.12 5.90 15.61
CA ASN A 147 14.44 6.34 16.13
C ASN A 147 15.55 5.36 15.79
N ARG A 148 15.28 4.05 15.85
CA ARG A 148 16.25 3.01 15.45
C ARG A 148 16.63 3.20 13.98
N TYR A 149 15.68 3.47 13.11
CA TYR A 149 15.95 3.73 11.70
C TYR A 149 16.72 5.04 11.47
N LEU A 150 16.34 6.13 12.15
CA LEU A 150 17.05 7.42 12.06
C LEU A 150 18.51 7.31 12.51
N ALA A 151 18.78 6.57 13.59
CA ALA A 151 20.14 6.30 14.07
C ALA A 151 20.99 5.59 13.01
N ARG A 152 20.40 4.73 12.18
CA ARG A 152 21.09 4.02 11.08
C ARG A 152 21.42 4.95 9.92
N LYS A 153 20.57 5.94 9.65
CA LYS A 153 20.85 7.03 8.71
C LYS A 153 21.83 8.07 9.25
N LEU A 154 22.36 7.88 10.47
CA LEU A 154 23.20 8.85 11.17
C LEU A 154 22.50 10.21 11.38
N LEU A 155 21.16 10.19 11.43
CA LEU A 155 20.34 11.35 11.73
C LEU A 155 20.03 11.35 13.22
N SER A 156 20.68 12.24 13.97
CA SER A 156 20.40 12.44 15.39
C SER A 156 19.17 13.33 15.56
N ALA A 157 18.00 12.70 15.65
CA ALA A 157 16.73 13.39 15.71
C ALA A 157 15.98 13.20 17.02
N ASP A 158 16.22 12.12 17.77
CA ASP A 158 15.54 11.76 19.03
C ASP A 158 14.05 12.12 19.02
N VAL A 159 13.27 11.39 18.21
CA VAL A 159 11.83 11.56 18.07
C VAL A 159 11.15 11.18 19.37
N LYS A 160 10.35 12.08 19.93
CA LYS A 160 9.60 11.82 21.15
C LYS A 160 8.23 11.24 20.83
N ILE A 161 7.66 10.52 21.80
CA ILE A 161 6.33 9.93 21.67
C ILE A 161 5.24 10.98 21.39
N GLU A 162 5.37 12.17 21.99
CA GLU A 162 4.42 13.26 21.75
C GLU A 162 4.51 13.82 20.33
N GLU A 163 5.70 13.82 19.73
CA GLU A 163 5.86 14.20 18.32
C GLU A 163 5.24 13.15 17.40
N MET A 164 5.31 11.86 17.76
CA MET A 164 4.63 10.78 17.04
C MET A 164 3.11 10.89 17.17
N LYS A 165 2.58 11.27 18.34
CA LYS A 165 1.15 11.57 18.51
C LYS A 165 0.73 12.79 17.69
N CYS A 166 1.53 13.86 17.68
CA CYS A 166 1.30 15.02 16.83
C CYS A 166 1.29 14.65 15.35
N LEU A 167 2.23 13.81 14.90
CA LEU A 167 2.29 13.31 13.54
C LEU A 167 0.98 12.61 13.15
N VAL A 168 0.54 11.64 13.95
CA VAL A 168 -0.73 10.91 13.70
C VAL A 168 -1.93 11.86 13.75
N GLY A 169 -1.95 12.81 14.68
CA GLY A 169 -2.99 13.85 14.74
C GLY A 169 -3.03 14.72 13.48
N ILE A 170 -1.88 15.13 12.96
CA ILE A 170 -1.78 15.88 11.71
C ILE A 170 -2.27 15.04 10.52
N LEU A 171 -1.96 13.74 10.47
CA LEU A 171 -2.47 12.83 9.43
C LEU A 171 -3.99 12.66 9.47
N LEU A 172 -4.58 12.63 10.67
CA LEU A 172 -6.03 12.60 10.83
C LEU A 172 -6.67 13.91 10.33
N VAL A 173 -6.06 15.06 10.67
CA VAL A 173 -6.55 16.37 10.21
C VAL A 173 -6.42 16.52 8.69
N SER A 174 -5.28 16.12 8.14
CA SER A 174 -5.05 16.20 6.69
C SER A 174 -5.97 15.29 5.88
N GLY A 175 -6.48 14.21 6.47
CA GLY A 175 -7.43 13.31 5.84
C GLY A 175 -8.77 13.97 5.51
N TYR A 176 -9.30 14.84 6.40
CA TYR A 176 -10.58 15.52 6.19
C TYR A 176 -10.43 16.99 5.72
N CYS A 177 -9.33 17.66 6.03
CA CYS A 177 -9.04 19.03 5.61
C CYS A 177 -7.94 19.02 4.55
N GLN A 178 -8.25 18.48 3.36
CA GLN A 178 -7.26 18.25 2.30
C GLN A 178 -6.86 19.56 1.60
N VAL A 179 -5.58 19.66 1.25
CA VAL A 179 -5.00 20.74 0.43
C VAL A 179 -4.20 20.14 -0.71
N SER A 180 -3.98 20.89 -1.80
CA SER A 180 -3.32 20.38 -3.01
C SER A 180 -1.89 19.88 -2.77
N ARG A 181 -1.16 20.47 -1.81
CA ARG A 181 0.20 20.05 -1.44
C ARG A 181 0.33 20.11 0.06
N ARG A 182 0.82 19.06 0.69
CA ARG A 182 0.90 18.96 2.16
C ARG A 182 1.64 20.12 2.81
N ARG A 183 2.68 20.63 2.14
CA ARG A 183 3.47 21.79 2.62
C ARG A 183 2.62 23.05 2.84
N MET A 184 1.45 23.16 2.18
CA MET A 184 0.53 24.29 2.32
C MET A 184 0.00 24.45 3.74
N TYR A 185 -0.10 23.38 4.54
CA TYR A 185 -0.52 23.49 5.94
C TYR A 185 0.39 24.42 6.77
N TRP A 186 1.66 24.60 6.36
CA TRP A 186 2.67 25.45 7.01
C TRP A 186 2.97 26.73 6.25
N GLU A 187 2.22 27.06 5.19
CA GLU A 187 2.40 28.34 4.50
C GLU A 187 2.04 29.52 5.41
N ASN A 188 2.54 30.71 5.06
CA ASN A 188 2.21 31.94 5.79
C ASN A 188 0.98 32.67 5.20
N ALA A 189 0.45 32.20 4.06
CA ALA A 189 -0.72 32.79 3.45
C ALA A 189 -1.97 32.47 4.28
N SER A 190 -2.86 33.45 4.46
CA SER A 190 -4.01 33.35 5.36
C SER A 190 -5.06 32.35 4.91
N ASP A 191 -5.10 32.05 3.62
CA ASP A 191 -6.04 31.14 2.96
C ASP A 191 -5.56 29.68 2.93
N SER A 192 -4.25 29.42 3.06
CA SER A 192 -3.69 28.06 3.05
C SER A 192 -3.17 27.58 4.40
N ARG A 193 -2.75 28.50 5.29
CA ARG A 193 -2.18 28.15 6.59
C ARG A 193 -3.18 27.44 7.48
N ASN A 194 -2.82 26.26 7.99
CA ASN A 194 -3.56 25.60 9.06
C ASN A 194 -2.87 25.88 10.40
N SER A 195 -3.48 26.74 11.22
CA SER A 195 -2.89 27.17 12.50
C SER A 195 -2.71 26.04 13.50
N LEU A 196 -3.61 25.04 13.51
CA LEU A 196 -3.51 23.88 14.39
C LEU A 196 -2.32 23.00 14.00
N ILE A 197 -2.17 22.70 12.71
CA ILE A 197 -1.04 21.88 12.21
C ILE A 197 0.29 22.62 12.39
N ALA A 198 0.35 23.88 11.95
CA ALA A 198 1.58 24.66 11.96
C ALA A 198 2.09 24.97 13.38
N SER A 199 1.21 24.99 14.39
CA SER A 199 1.59 25.17 15.79
C SER A 199 1.94 23.85 16.50
N ALA A 200 1.36 22.72 16.08
CA ALA A 200 1.61 21.42 16.69
C ALA A 200 3.01 20.86 16.38
N LEU A 201 3.46 20.97 15.13
CA LEU A 201 4.76 20.46 14.71
C LEU A 201 5.31 21.33 13.57
N SER A 202 6.62 21.65 13.58
CA SER A 202 7.21 22.42 12.48
C SER A 202 7.23 21.61 11.18
N ARG A 203 7.17 22.29 10.03
CA ARG A 203 7.19 21.63 8.71
C ARG A 203 8.35 20.66 8.55
N ASP A 204 9.55 21.11 8.91
CA ASP A 204 10.77 20.34 8.70
C ASP A 204 10.84 19.15 9.67
N ARG A 205 10.34 19.34 10.91
CA ARG A 205 10.24 18.25 11.89
C ARG A 205 9.21 17.21 11.47
N PHE A 206 8.03 17.64 11.02
CA PHE A 206 7.02 16.77 10.44
C PHE A 206 7.60 15.97 9.27
N THR A 207 8.28 16.64 8.33
CA THR A 207 8.86 16.00 7.14
C THR A 207 9.91 14.96 7.52
N LEU A 208 10.78 15.28 8.48
CA LEU A 208 11.79 14.36 9.00
C LEU A 208 11.15 13.10 9.59
N ILE A 209 10.16 13.25 10.47
CA ILE A 209 9.53 12.11 11.12
C ILE A 209 8.73 11.31 10.09
N TYR A 210 7.89 11.98 9.28
CA TYR A 210 7.04 11.36 8.26
C TYR A 210 7.83 10.52 7.26
N SER A 211 8.95 11.03 6.75
CA SER A 211 9.79 10.31 5.77
C SER A 211 10.61 9.16 6.36
N ASN A 212 10.60 8.98 7.69
CA ASN A 212 11.40 7.97 8.37
C ASN A 212 10.56 7.10 9.33
N ILE A 213 9.23 7.18 9.29
CA ILE A 213 8.35 6.35 10.13
C ILE A 213 8.67 4.87 9.89
N HIS A 214 8.96 4.15 10.96
CA HIS A 214 9.18 2.71 10.93
C HIS A 214 8.34 2.00 11.99
N VAL A 215 8.06 0.72 11.72
CA VAL A 215 7.22 -0.16 12.54
C VAL A 215 7.95 -1.45 12.94
N ALA A 216 9.07 -1.74 12.28
CA ALA A 216 9.86 -2.95 12.48
C ALA A 216 11.35 -2.65 12.28
N ASP A 217 12.20 -3.48 12.88
CA ASP A 217 13.65 -3.40 12.68
C ASP A 217 14.05 -4.06 11.36
N ASN A 218 14.61 -3.27 10.44
CA ASN A 218 15.10 -3.75 9.16
C ASN A 218 16.23 -4.80 9.26
N LEU A 219 16.92 -4.95 10.41
CA LEU A 219 17.92 -6.03 10.60
C LEU A 219 17.32 -7.39 10.94
N ASN A 220 16.09 -7.41 11.45
CA ASN A 220 15.47 -8.61 12.01
C ASN A 220 14.09 -8.85 11.39
N LEU A 221 14.01 -8.70 10.07
CA LEU A 221 12.80 -8.99 9.31
C LEU A 221 12.74 -10.47 8.94
N ASP A 222 11.55 -11.05 9.06
CA ASP A 222 11.25 -12.36 8.49
C ASP A 222 11.16 -12.24 6.96
N THR A 223 12.16 -12.78 6.26
CA THR A 223 12.23 -12.73 4.79
C THR A 223 11.15 -13.56 4.11
N SER A 224 10.46 -14.45 4.84
CA SER A 224 9.33 -15.22 4.31
C SER A 224 8.02 -14.42 4.33
N ASP A 225 7.90 -13.42 5.20
CA ASP A 225 6.73 -12.56 5.30
C ASP A 225 6.90 -11.28 4.46
N LYS A 226 6.20 -11.23 3.33
CA LYS A 226 6.20 -10.05 2.44
C LYS A 226 5.74 -8.76 3.13
N PHE A 227 5.00 -8.86 4.23
CA PHE A 227 4.53 -7.70 5.01
C PHE A 227 5.31 -7.49 6.31
N ALA A 228 6.48 -8.11 6.48
CA ALA A 228 7.27 -8.06 7.72
C ALA A 228 7.48 -6.62 8.24
N LYS A 229 7.68 -5.64 7.34
CA LYS A 229 7.90 -4.22 7.69
C LYS A 229 6.70 -3.57 8.42
N VAL A 230 5.47 -4.03 8.17
CA VAL A 230 4.24 -3.49 8.79
C VAL A 230 3.54 -4.49 9.71
N ARG A 231 4.00 -5.75 9.72
CA ARG A 231 3.38 -6.85 10.45
C ARG A 231 3.23 -6.57 11.95
N PRO A 232 4.19 -5.94 12.67
CA PRO A 232 4.02 -5.68 14.10
C PRO A 232 2.79 -4.81 14.39
N LEU A 233 2.60 -3.71 13.66
CA LEU A 233 1.42 -2.84 13.80
C LEU A 233 0.13 -3.57 13.45
N LEU A 234 0.11 -4.32 12.34
CA LEU A 234 -1.09 -5.07 11.94
C LEU A 234 -1.50 -6.08 13.02
N LYS A 235 -0.55 -6.76 13.65
CA LYS A 235 -0.83 -7.72 14.74
C LYS A 235 -1.44 -7.02 15.95
N VAL A 236 -0.83 -5.93 16.42
CA VAL A 236 -1.32 -5.17 17.58
C VAL A 236 -2.73 -4.63 17.30
N LEU A 237 -2.93 -3.96 16.17
CA LEU A 237 -4.23 -3.42 15.80
C LEU A 237 -5.30 -4.52 15.66
N THR A 238 -4.97 -5.65 15.04
CA THR A 238 -5.91 -6.78 14.90
C THR A 238 -6.37 -7.28 16.26
N MET A 239 -5.46 -7.43 17.23
CA MET A 239 -5.82 -7.83 18.60
C MET A 239 -6.76 -6.80 19.24
N ARG A 240 -6.47 -5.49 19.12
CA ARG A 240 -7.33 -4.43 19.67
C ARG A 240 -8.71 -4.39 19.02
N PHE A 241 -8.78 -4.59 17.70
CA PHE A 241 -10.07 -4.67 17.00
C PHE A 241 -10.89 -5.86 17.47
N LEU A 242 -10.28 -7.02 17.69
CA LEU A 242 -10.98 -8.19 18.22
C LEU A 242 -11.47 -7.98 19.66
N GLU A 243 -10.73 -7.24 20.48
CA GLU A 243 -11.07 -6.98 21.87
C GLU A 243 -12.17 -5.90 22.03
N HIS A 244 -12.10 -4.84 21.23
CA HIS A 244 -12.92 -3.64 21.45
C HIS A 244 -14.03 -3.43 20.42
N CYS A 245 -14.00 -4.10 19.26
CA CYS A 245 -15.03 -3.94 18.24
C CYS A 245 -16.28 -4.76 18.62
N PRO A 246 -17.47 -4.15 18.69
CA PRO A 246 -18.68 -4.88 19.05
C PRO A 246 -19.04 -5.90 17.97
N HIS A 247 -19.16 -7.17 18.36
CA HIS A 247 -19.62 -8.21 17.45
C HIS A 247 -21.14 -8.09 17.22
N LYS A 248 -21.57 -8.32 15.98
CA LYS A 248 -22.99 -8.39 15.59
C LYS A 248 -23.26 -9.76 14.97
N GLU A 249 -24.51 -10.20 14.99
CA GLU A 249 -24.88 -11.50 14.41
C GLU A 249 -24.57 -11.59 12.91
N ASN A 250 -24.84 -10.51 12.18
CA ASN A 250 -24.70 -10.47 10.73
C ASN A 250 -23.43 -9.71 10.33
N HIS A 251 -22.59 -10.35 9.53
CA HIS A 251 -21.35 -9.79 9.00
C HIS A 251 -21.36 -9.81 7.47
N SER A 252 -20.81 -8.75 6.87
CA SER A 252 -20.43 -8.71 5.46
C SER A 252 -18.91 -8.83 5.35
N VAL A 253 -18.44 -9.69 4.46
CA VAL A 253 -17.02 -9.82 4.14
C VAL A 253 -16.82 -9.30 2.72
N ASP A 254 -15.90 -8.34 2.58
CA ASP A 254 -15.53 -7.75 1.30
C ASP A 254 -14.02 -7.43 1.29
N GLU A 255 -13.48 -7.21 0.09
CA GLU A 255 -12.08 -6.85 -0.11
C GLU A 255 -11.92 -5.32 -0.11
N ALA A 256 -11.08 -4.79 0.79
CA ALA A 256 -10.67 -3.39 0.76
C ALA A 256 -9.36 -3.23 0.00
N MET A 257 -9.24 -2.15 -0.76
CA MET A 257 -8.04 -1.82 -1.55
C MET A 257 -7.52 -0.45 -1.18
N VAL A 258 -6.20 -0.35 -1.03
CA VAL A 258 -5.50 0.91 -0.79
C VAL A 258 -4.68 1.23 -2.04
N PRO A 259 -4.86 2.41 -2.66
CA PRO A 259 -4.05 2.81 -3.81
C PRO A 259 -2.61 2.93 -3.34
N TYR A 260 -1.70 2.28 -4.06
CA TYR A 260 -0.28 2.33 -3.76
C TYR A 260 0.47 2.28 -5.06
N PHE A 261 1.34 3.27 -5.25
CA PHE A 261 2.08 3.41 -6.49
C PHE A 261 3.53 2.95 -6.34
N GLY A 262 4.03 2.80 -5.12
CA GLY A 262 5.37 2.30 -4.87
C GLY A 262 5.58 0.84 -5.24
N HIS A 263 6.78 0.38 -4.89
CA HIS A 263 7.30 -0.92 -5.28
C HIS A 263 7.02 -1.99 -4.23
N HIS A 264 6.18 -2.97 -4.57
CA HIS A 264 5.88 -4.05 -3.63
C HIS A 264 5.39 -5.31 -4.34
N GLY A 265 5.96 -6.47 -4.00
CA GLY A 265 5.64 -7.76 -4.61
C GLY A 265 4.22 -8.31 -4.33
N CYS A 266 3.43 -7.64 -3.49
CA CYS A 266 1.99 -7.96 -3.28
C CYS A 266 1.04 -6.97 -4.00
N LYS A 267 1.56 -6.01 -4.76
CA LYS A 267 0.76 -5.12 -5.58
C LYS A 267 0.03 -5.92 -6.65
N GLN A 268 -1.24 -5.62 -6.86
CA GLN A 268 -2.08 -6.25 -7.87
C GLN A 268 -2.74 -5.20 -8.74
N PHE A 269 -2.72 -5.45 -10.04
CA PHE A 269 -3.48 -4.68 -11.01
C PHE A 269 -4.83 -5.35 -11.25
N ILE A 270 -5.92 -4.59 -11.12
CA ILE A 270 -7.28 -5.06 -11.41
C ILE A 270 -7.84 -4.19 -12.52
N ARG A 271 -8.03 -4.78 -13.71
CA ARG A 271 -8.54 -4.07 -14.90
C ARG A 271 -9.87 -3.35 -14.59
N GLY A 272 -9.98 -2.09 -15.01
CA GLY A 272 -11.13 -1.22 -14.73
C GLY A 272 -11.15 -0.59 -13.33
N LYS A 273 -10.10 -0.80 -12.53
CA LYS A 273 -9.83 -0.09 -11.27
C LYS A 273 -8.35 0.37 -11.30
N MET A 274 -7.96 1.35 -10.48
CA MET A 274 -6.57 1.85 -10.41
C MET A 274 -5.59 0.74 -9.95
N ILE A 275 -4.29 1.01 -9.76
CA ILE A 275 -3.32 -0.02 -9.34
C ILE A 275 -3.32 -0.13 -7.80
N TRP A 276 -3.46 -1.33 -7.22
CA TRP A 276 -3.79 -1.51 -5.79
C TRP A 276 -2.84 -2.47 -5.04
N LEU A 277 -2.75 -2.36 -3.71
CA LEU A 277 -2.28 -3.47 -2.86
C LEU A 277 -3.48 -4.34 -2.46
N GLN A 278 -3.42 -5.66 -2.72
CA GLN A 278 -4.43 -6.61 -2.22
C GLN A 278 -4.02 -7.15 -0.85
N HIS A 279 -4.93 -7.04 0.12
CA HIS A 279 -4.85 -7.70 1.42
C HIS A 279 -5.88 -8.84 1.47
N LYS A 280 -5.46 -10.07 1.15
CA LYS A 280 -6.27 -11.26 1.42
C LYS A 280 -5.98 -11.76 2.83
N GLN A 281 -6.94 -11.58 3.74
CA GLN A 281 -6.94 -12.35 4.99
C GLN A 281 -7.39 -13.77 4.63
N GLN A 282 -6.50 -14.75 4.79
CA GLN A 282 -6.85 -16.17 4.79
C GLN A 282 -7.33 -16.58 6.18
#